data_AF-Q584H1-F1
#
_entry.id   AF-Q584H1-F1
#
_cell.length_a   1.000
_cell.length_b   1.000
_cell.length_c   1.000
_cell.angle_alpha   90.00
_cell.angle_beta   90.00
_cell.angle_gamma   90.00
#
_symmetry.space_group_name_H-M   'P 1'
#
loop_
_entity.id
_entity.type
_entity.pdbx_description
1 polymer ?
#
loop_
_entity_poly.entity_id
_entity_poly.type
_entity_poly.pdbx_seq_one_letter_code
_entity_poly.pdbx_strand_id
1 'polypeptide(L)'
;MTESYRSSMYLFQHSFCSSVVLAFCLLNGTLAFLFAFMIDSGALAAFAVPAVERGWVVSEKATACRRAGGLFMLLSVLVLVAPSLRWLRGPCRLLSSRLRYRLHWGYRTFLSNDCQDVASSRCSDGDCEMLEV
;
A
#
# COMPACT_ATOMS: atom_id res chain seq x y z
N MET A 1 -24.76 -20.23 21.18
CA MET A 1 -25.44 -19.83 19.91
C MET A 1 -25.21 -18.37 19.52
N THR A 2 -24.92 -17.47 20.46
CA THR A 2 -24.79 -16.02 20.21
C THR A 2 -23.56 -15.60 19.39
N GLU A 3 -22.41 -16.27 19.54
CA GLU A 3 -21.19 -15.90 18.80
C GLU A 3 -21.23 -16.20 17.30
N SER A 4 -21.86 -17.30 16.90
CA SER A 4 -21.99 -17.68 15.48
C SER A 4 -22.87 -16.67 14.72
N TYR A 5 -23.99 -16.26 15.33
CA TYR A 5 -24.84 -15.20 14.79
C TYR A 5 -24.10 -13.87 14.63
N ARG A 6 -23.31 -13.49 15.64
CA ARG A 6 -22.55 -12.24 15.60
C ARG A 6 -21.52 -12.24 14.46
N SER A 7 -20.81 -13.35 14.26
CA SER A 7 -19.83 -13.49 13.18
C SER A 7 -20.48 -13.43 11.78
N SER A 8 -21.61 -14.10 11.56
CA SER A 8 -22.35 -14.01 10.30
C SER A 8 -22.84 -12.58 10.03
N MET A 9 -23.30 -11.87 11.06
CA MET A 9 -23.77 -10.50 10.92
C MET A 9 -22.64 -9.55 10.49
N TYR A 10 -21.44 -9.69 11.07
CA TYR A 10 -20.25 -8.91 10.65
C TYR A 10 -19.80 -9.24 9.22
N LEU A 11 -19.83 -10.50 8.81
CA LEU A 11 -19.50 -10.90 7.44
C LEU A 11 -20.50 -10.32 6.44
N PHE A 12 -21.80 -10.38 6.74
CA PHE A 12 -22.84 -9.80 5.91
C PHE A 12 -22.69 -8.28 5.80
N GLN A 13 -22.49 -7.59 6.93
CA GLN A 13 -22.29 -6.14 6.94
C GLN A 13 -21.03 -5.71 6.17
N HIS A 14 -19.91 -6.44 6.31
CA HIS A 14 -18.68 -6.16 5.57
C HIS A 14 -18.87 -6.37 4.06
N SER A 15 -19.56 -7.43 3.65
CA SER A 15 -19.90 -7.72 2.26
C SER A 15 -20.81 -6.65 1.65
N PHE A 16 -21.85 -6.25 2.39
CA PHE A 16 -22.79 -5.21 1.96
C PHE A 16 -22.09 -3.86 1.80
N CYS A 17 -21.34 -3.40 2.80
CA CYS A 17 -20.58 -2.15 2.71
C CYS A 17 -19.60 -2.18 1.54
N SER A 18 -18.88 -3.28 1.34
CA SER A 18 -17.94 -3.41 0.21
C SER A 18 -18.66 -3.31 -1.13
N SER A 19 -19.84 -3.92 -1.26
CA SER A 19 -20.65 -3.86 -2.49
C SER A 19 -21.16 -2.44 -2.77
N VAL A 20 -21.63 -1.74 -1.75
CA VAL A 20 -22.09 -0.34 -1.87
C VAL A 20 -20.94 0.58 -2.28
N VAL A 21 -19.77 0.45 -1.64
CA VAL A 21 -18.58 1.23 -1.99
C VAL A 21 -18.14 0.92 -3.43
N LEU A 22 -18.16 -0.34 -3.83
CA LEU A 22 -17.80 -0.75 -5.18
C LEU A 22 -18.78 -0.18 -6.22
N ALA A 23 -20.09 -0.23 -5.96
CA ALA A 23 -21.09 0.39 -6.83
C ALA A 23 -20.91 1.91 -6.92
N PHE A 24 -20.64 2.58 -5.79
CA PHE A 24 -20.35 4.01 -5.75
C PHE A 24 -19.11 4.35 -6.58
N CYS A 25 -18.02 3.61 -6.44
CA CYS A 25 -16.81 3.83 -7.23
C CYS A 25 -17.04 3.59 -8.72
N LEU A 26 -17.73 2.52 -9.11
CA LEU A 26 -18.03 2.24 -10.52
C LEU A 26 -18.95 3.30 -11.15
N LEU A 27 -20.00 3.73 -10.44
CA LEU A 27 -20.91 4.76 -10.93
C LEU A 27 -20.20 6.11 -11.06
N ASN A 28 -19.45 6.54 -10.04
CA ASN A 28 -18.72 7.82 -10.13
C ASN A 28 -17.60 7.76 -11.16
N GLY A 29 -16.92 6.60 -11.28
CA GLY A 29 -15.92 6.37 -12.31
C GLY A 29 -16.49 6.51 -13.71
N THR A 30 -17.58 5.79 -14.01
CA THR A 30 -18.25 5.83 -15.32
C THR A 30 -18.83 7.21 -15.62
N LEU A 31 -19.49 7.86 -14.65
CA LEU A 31 -19.99 9.23 -14.81
C LEU A 31 -18.85 10.23 -15.07
N ALA A 32 -17.72 10.12 -14.39
CA ALA A 32 -16.57 11.00 -14.63
C ALA A 32 -15.99 10.82 -16.05
N PHE A 33 -15.93 9.59 -16.56
CA PHE A 33 -15.52 9.35 -17.95
C PHE A 33 -16.56 9.86 -18.96
N LEU A 34 -17.85 9.69 -18.68
CA LEU A 34 -18.92 10.25 -19.51
C LEU A 34 -18.87 11.79 -19.52
N PHE A 35 -18.66 12.44 -18.37
CA PHE A 35 -18.48 13.89 -18.31
C PHE A 35 -17.25 14.33 -19.10
N ALA A 36 -16.12 13.64 -18.96
CA ALA A 36 -14.95 13.95 -19.78
C ALA A 36 -15.22 13.84 -21.28
N PHE A 37 -15.92 12.78 -21.71
CA PHE A 37 -16.29 12.59 -23.11
C PHE A 37 -17.25 13.67 -23.61
N MET A 38 -18.25 14.04 -22.79
CA MET A 38 -19.19 15.11 -23.10
C MET A 38 -18.52 16.49 -23.18
N ILE A 39 -17.51 16.74 -22.34
CA ILE A 39 -16.70 17.96 -22.38
C ILE A 39 -15.82 18.00 -23.64
N ASP A 40 -15.15 16.90 -23.97
CA ASP A 40 -14.27 16.80 -25.16
C ASP A 40 -15.03 16.92 -26.48
N SER A 41 -16.21 16.29 -26.58
CA SER A 41 -17.01 16.28 -27.80
C SER A 41 -17.63 17.64 -28.14
N GLY A 42 -17.58 18.62 -27.23
CA GLY A 42 -18.27 19.90 -27.38
C GLY A 42 -19.79 19.76 -27.49
N ALA A 43 -20.34 18.56 -27.27
CA ALA A 43 -21.73 18.22 -27.55
C ALA A 43 -22.72 18.92 -26.61
N LEU A 44 -22.26 19.38 -25.45
CA LEU A 44 -23.09 20.02 -24.44
C LEU A 44 -22.72 21.49 -24.27
N ALA A 45 -23.61 22.35 -24.78
CA ALA A 45 -23.59 23.80 -24.53
C ALA A 45 -23.55 24.13 -23.02
N ALA A 46 -24.02 23.21 -22.16
CA ALA A 46 -23.97 23.31 -20.71
C ALA A 46 -22.54 23.50 -20.15
N PHE A 47 -21.50 23.04 -20.85
CA PHE A 47 -20.10 23.26 -20.44
C PHE A 47 -19.45 24.47 -21.10
N ALA A 48 -20.02 24.98 -22.20
CA ALA A 48 -19.50 26.14 -22.90
C ALA A 48 -19.73 27.43 -22.10
N VAL A 49 -20.92 27.64 -21.55
CA VAL A 49 -21.24 28.85 -20.76
C VAL A 49 -20.33 29.00 -19.53
N PRO A 50 -20.18 27.98 -18.66
CA PRO A 50 -19.28 28.08 -17.51
C PRO A 50 -17.81 28.18 -17.92
N ALA A 51 -17.42 27.60 -19.06
CA ALA A 51 -16.05 27.69 -19.54
C ALA A 51 -15.68 29.11 -19.95
N VAL A 52 -16.57 29.83 -20.64
CA VAL A 52 -16.36 31.23 -21.00
C VAL A 52 -16.41 32.12 -19.76
N GLU A 53 -17.42 31.96 -18.90
CA GLU A 53 -17.57 32.79 -17.69
C GLU A 53 -16.37 32.66 -16.73
N ARG A 54 -15.78 31.47 -16.62
CA ARG A 54 -14.68 31.20 -15.69
C ARG A 54 -13.30 31.17 -16.35
N GLY A 55 -13.22 31.43 -17.65
CA GLY A 55 -11.97 31.33 -18.41
C GLY A 55 -11.33 29.94 -18.36
N TRP A 56 -12.14 28.88 -18.31
CA TRP A 56 -11.63 27.51 -18.20
C TRP A 56 -11.18 26.96 -19.55
N VAL A 57 -10.01 26.30 -19.53
CA VAL A 57 -9.57 25.47 -20.66
C VAL A 57 -10.31 24.13 -20.59
N VAL A 58 -11.20 23.92 -21.55
CA VAL A 58 -12.14 22.79 -21.61
C VAL A 58 -11.41 21.44 -21.61
N SER A 59 -10.31 21.33 -22.37
CA SER A 59 -9.49 20.11 -22.45
C SER A 59 -8.85 19.74 -21.11
N GLU A 60 -8.47 20.74 -20.32
CA GLU A 60 -7.84 20.54 -19.01
C GLU A 60 -8.86 19.99 -18.00
N LYS A 61 -10.11 20.49 -18.05
CA LYS A 61 -11.22 19.96 -17.24
C LYS A 61 -11.63 18.56 -17.66
N ALA A 62 -11.67 18.26 -18.96
CA ALA A 62 -11.92 16.90 -19.43
C ALA A 62 -10.84 15.93 -18.93
N THR A 63 -9.58 16.37 -18.96
CA THR A 63 -8.45 15.58 -18.44
C THR A 63 -8.55 15.38 -16.93
N ALA A 64 -8.96 16.40 -16.18
CA ALA A 64 -9.22 16.28 -14.74
C ALA A 64 -10.35 15.27 -14.45
N CYS A 65 -11.46 15.31 -15.21
CA CYS A 65 -12.52 14.30 -15.10
C CYS A 65 -12.03 12.88 -15.42
N ARG A 66 -11.21 12.70 -16.46
CA ARG A 66 -10.60 11.39 -16.76
C ARG A 66 -9.73 10.89 -15.61
N ARG A 67 -8.92 11.76 -15.00
CA ARG A 67 -8.10 11.41 -13.84
C ARG A 67 -8.95 11.05 -12.63
N ALA A 68 -10.01 11.80 -12.35
CA ALA A 68 -10.95 11.47 -11.28
C ALA A 68 -11.63 10.11 -11.51
N GLY A 69 -12.08 9.85 -12.75
CA GLY A 69 -12.63 8.55 -13.15
C GLY A 69 -11.62 7.41 -12.99
N GLY A 70 -10.36 7.64 -13.36
CA GLY A 70 -9.26 6.71 -13.14
C GLY A 70 -9.02 6.40 -11.66
N LEU A 71 -9.08 7.40 -10.78
CA LEU A 71 -8.96 7.21 -9.33
C LEU A 71 -10.12 6.39 -8.76
N PHE A 72 -11.35 6.62 -9.22
CA PHE A 72 -12.49 5.80 -8.82
C PHE A 72 -12.36 4.36 -9.30
N MET A 73 -11.84 4.11 -10.51
CA MET A 73 -11.55 2.75 -10.99
C MET A 73 -10.45 2.09 -10.17
N LEU A 74 -9.38 2.82 -9.82
CA LEU A 74 -8.34 2.32 -8.93
C LEU A 74 -8.91 1.94 -7.56
N LEU A 75 -9.77 2.77 -7.00
CA LEU A 75 -10.49 2.48 -5.75
C LEU A 75 -11.35 1.22 -5.87
N SER A 76 -12.09 1.04 -6.97
CA SER A 76 -12.85 -0.19 -7.23
C SER A 76 -11.96 -1.44 -7.21
N VAL A 77 -10.79 -1.37 -7.85
CA VAL A 77 -9.81 -2.46 -7.84
C VAL A 77 -9.28 -2.72 -6.42
N LEU A 78 -8.98 -1.66 -5.65
CA LEU A 78 -8.56 -1.81 -4.26
C LEU A 78 -9.64 -2.48 -3.40
N VAL A 79 -10.92 -2.13 -3.59
CA VAL A 79 -12.02 -2.76 -2.86
C VAL A 79 -12.14 -4.25 -3.21
N LEU A 80 -11.97 -4.62 -4.48
CA LEU A 80 -11.94 -6.01 -4.93
C LEU A 80 -10.76 -6.81 -4.37
N VAL A 81 -9.59 -6.17 -4.27
CA VAL A 81 -8.34 -6.82 -3.83
C VAL A 81 -8.14 -6.73 -2.31
N ALA A 82 -8.92 -5.91 -1.60
CA ALA A 82 -8.83 -5.78 -0.15
C ALA A 82 -8.98 -7.12 0.62
N PRO A 83 -9.90 -8.04 0.25
CA PRO A 83 -10.01 -9.35 0.90
C PRO A 83 -8.75 -10.20 0.69
N SER A 84 -8.19 -10.22 -0.53
CA SER A 84 -6.98 -10.98 -0.83
C SER A 84 -5.74 -10.39 -0.16
N LEU A 85 -5.65 -9.08 -0.01
CA LEU A 85 -4.60 -8.41 0.78
C LEU A 85 -4.67 -8.78 2.28
N ARG A 86 -5.87 -8.98 2.83
CA ARG A 86 -6.02 -9.46 4.22
C ARG A 86 -5.48 -10.87 4.38
N TRP A 87 -5.75 -11.74 3.40
CA TRP A 87 -5.17 -13.09 3.36
C TRP A 87 -3.65 -13.07 3.23
N LEU A 88 -3.07 -12.17 2.43
CA LEU A 88 -1.62 -12.03 2.31
C LEU A 88 -0.94 -11.48 3.58
N ARG A 89 -1.63 -10.62 4.35
CA ARG A 89 -1.04 -9.98 5.53
C ARG A 89 -0.57 -10.97 6.61
N GLY A 90 -1.26 -12.09 6.78
CA GLY A 90 -0.86 -13.16 7.71
C GLY A 90 0.54 -13.72 7.40
N PRO A 91 0.74 -14.37 6.25
CA PRO A 91 2.04 -14.90 5.85
C PRO A 91 3.12 -13.81 5.72
N CYS A 92 2.79 -12.61 5.25
CA CYS A 92 3.76 -11.50 5.21
C CYS A 92 4.24 -11.09 6.62
N ARG A 93 3.37 -11.08 7.63
CA ARG A 93 3.78 -10.84 9.03
C ARG A 93 4.71 -11.95 9.54
N LEU A 94 4.41 -13.21 9.25
CA LEU A 94 5.27 -14.33 9.61
C LEU A 94 6.64 -14.29 8.90
N LEU A 95 6.67 -13.90 7.63
CA LEU A 95 7.92 -13.73 6.89
C LEU A 95 8.75 -12.57 7.45
N SER A 96 8.13 -11.42 7.71
CA SER A 96 8.83 -10.27 8.29
C SER A 96 9.36 -10.54 9.71
N SER A 97 8.62 -11.29 10.54
CA SER A 97 9.13 -11.69 11.86
C SER A 97 10.30 -12.67 11.74
N ARG A 98 10.23 -13.64 10.81
CA ARG A 98 11.36 -14.54 10.50
C ARG A 98 12.58 -13.79 9.97
N LEU A 99 12.39 -12.80 9.10
CA LEU A 99 13.46 -11.95 8.58
C LEU A 99 14.12 -11.14 9.68
N ARG A 100 13.33 -10.49 10.54
CA ARG A 100 13.87 -9.77 11.71
C ARG A 100 14.61 -10.69 12.66
N TYR A 101 14.07 -11.89 12.92
CA TYR A 101 14.75 -12.87 13.76
C TYR A 101 16.09 -13.32 13.16
N ARG A 102 16.13 -13.58 11.84
CA ARG A 102 17.38 -13.93 11.13
C ARG A 102 18.40 -12.80 11.17
N LEU A 103 17.98 -11.56 10.94
CA LEU A 103 18.86 -10.39 11.02
C LEU A 103 19.42 -10.21 12.44
N HIS A 104 18.57 -10.35 13.46
CA HIS A 104 19.00 -10.25 14.85
C HIS A 104 19.95 -11.39 15.25
N TRP A 105 19.69 -12.61 14.77
CA TRP A 105 20.57 -13.75 15.02
C TRP A 105 21.93 -13.57 14.34
N GLY A 106 21.94 -13.15 13.07
CA GLY A 106 23.16 -12.85 12.32
C GLY A 106 24.02 -11.76 12.99
N TYR A 107 23.38 -10.69 13.47
CA TYR A 107 24.07 -9.61 14.21
C TYR A 107 24.69 -10.13 15.51
N ARG A 108 23.99 -11.01 16.23
CA ARG A 108 24.49 -11.59 17.49
C ARG A 108 25.68 -12.53 17.27
N THR A 109 25.68 -13.33 16.20
CA THR A 109 26.84 -14.17 15.83
C THR A 109 28.03 -13.33 15.38
N PHE A 110 27.81 -12.21 14.70
CA PHE A 110 28.90 -11.31 14.26
C PHE A 110 29.62 -10.68 15.45
N LEU A 111 28.86 -10.11 16.40
CA LEU A 111 29.40 -9.57 17.66
C LEU A 111 30.15 -10.61 18.50
N SER A 112 29.70 -11.87 18.50
CA SER A 112 30.38 -12.95 19.20
C SER A 112 31.75 -13.27 18.59
N ASN A 113 31.86 -13.25 17.26
CA ASN A 113 33.11 -13.52 16.56
C ASN A 113 34.09 -12.35 16.73
N ASP A 114 33.62 -11.10 16.64
CA ASP A 114 34.48 -9.93 16.89
C ASP A 114 35.07 -9.93 18.32
N CYS A 115 34.27 -10.32 19.33
CA CYS A 115 34.78 -10.47 20.69
C CYS A 115 35.80 -11.63 20.82
N GLN A 116 35.65 -12.69 20.04
CA GLN A 116 36.54 -13.85 20.07
C GLN A 116 37.86 -13.56 19.36
N ASP A 117 37.84 -12.77 18.28
CA ASP A 117 39.03 -12.30 17.56
C ASP A 117 39.82 -11.25 18.35
N VAL A 118 39.15 -10.38 19.11
CA VAL A 118 39.83 -9.44 20.04
C VAL A 118 40.43 -10.18 21.24
N ALA A 119 39.79 -11.27 21.71
CA ALA A 119 40.34 -12.09 22.77
C ALA A 119 41.54 -12.94 22.31
N SER A 120 41.53 -13.42 21.07
CA SER A 120 42.65 -14.18 20.49
C SER A 120 43.86 -13.29 20.19
N SER A 121 43.66 -12.05 19.74
CA SER A 121 44.77 -11.12 19.49
C SER A 121 45.52 -10.72 20.77
N ARG A 122 44.80 -10.55 21.90
CA ARG A 122 45.43 -10.28 23.21
C ARG A 122 46.28 -11.42 23.75
N CYS A 123 46.05 -12.67 23.31
CA CYS A 123 46.90 -13.79 23.69
C CYS A 123 48.14 -13.94 22.80
N SER A 124 48.18 -13.29 21.63
CA SER A 124 49.30 -13.40 20.70
C SER A 124 50.36 -12.30 20.87
N ASP A 125 50.04 -11.21 21.57
CA ASP A 125 51.00 -10.13 21.92
C ASP A 125 51.78 -10.41 23.22
N GLY A 126 51.65 -11.61 23.81
CA GLY A 126 52.33 -12.01 25.05
C GLY A 126 53.73 -12.61 24.87
N ASP A 127 54.19 -12.84 23.64
CA ASP A 127 55.48 -13.50 23.34
C ASP A 127 56.44 -12.55 22.63
N CYS A 128 56.91 -11.49 23.29
CA CYS A 128 58.07 -10.69 22.84
C CYS A 128 58.62 -9.81 23.97
N GLU A 129 59.41 -10.37 24.90
CA GLU A 129 60.55 -9.66 25.49
C GLU A 129 61.60 -10.67 25.95
N MET A 130 62.53 -11.00 25.06
CA MET A 130 63.89 -11.36 25.43
C MET A 130 64.65 -10.05 25.70
N LEU A 131 65.03 -9.78 26.95
CA LEU A 131 66.00 -8.76 27.29
C LEU A 131 66.92 -9.25 28.42
N GLU A 132 68.20 -9.29 28.05
CA GLU A 132 69.40 -9.57 28.83
C GLU A 132 69.48 -8.72 30.11
N VAL A 133 69.87 -9.33 31.25
CA VAL A 133 70.94 -8.91 32.19
C VAL A 133 71.38 -10.12 33.00
#